data_AF-A0A2V7E458-F1
#
_entry.id   AF-A0A2V7E458-F1
#
_cell.length_a   1.000
_cell.length_b   1.000
_cell.length_c   1.000
_cell.angle_alpha   90.00
_cell.angle_beta   90.00
_cell.angle_gamma   90.00
#
_symmetry.space_group_name_H-M   'P 1'
#
loop_
_entity.id
_entity.type
_entity.pdbx_description
1 polymer ?
#
loop_
_entity_poly.entity_id
_entity_poly.type
_entity_poly.pdbx_seq_one_letter_code
_entity_poly.pdbx_strand_id
1 'polypeptide(L)'
;FMSLLVLLMVLHGPVATNILNVYSAALAALSMGLRLSRTAVALIAGVVGYVVTVYFVFQPSFAKAFDNWMISLLLWMSPWAGVVLADFFIARRGRIDVAELYRDPERCAYGDVNWGAIVAFVVGLVAGWSVEDGLVPALQGPISTRLLGGADLSWLVGIVVAGGAYLSLGRRVASVAVPQPTGAARR
;
A
#
# COMPACT_ATOMS: atom_id res chain seq x y z
N PHE A 1 -19.32 -10.78 36.52
CA PHE A 1 -19.35 -9.31 36.43
C PHE A 1 -18.02 -8.75 35.90
N MET A 2 -16.88 -9.03 36.55
CA MET A 2 -15.57 -8.52 36.09
C MET A 2 -15.17 -8.96 34.67
N SER A 3 -15.49 -10.20 34.27
CA SER A 3 -15.24 -10.69 32.90
C SER A 3 -15.97 -9.91 31.81
N LEU A 4 -17.19 -9.43 32.10
CA LEU A 4 -17.98 -8.62 31.16
C LEU A 4 -17.31 -7.26 30.93
N LEU A 5 -16.84 -6.62 32.01
CA LEU A 5 -16.16 -5.32 31.94
C LEU A 5 -14.84 -5.44 31.16
N VAL A 6 -14.08 -6.51 31.38
CA VAL A 6 -12.86 -6.79 30.62
C VAL A 6 -13.17 -7.01 29.14
N LEU A 7 -14.22 -7.79 28.81
CA LEU A 7 -14.60 -8.03 27.43
C LEU A 7 -15.00 -6.74 26.71
N LEU A 8 -15.78 -5.87 27.35
CA LEU A 8 -16.17 -4.57 26.80
C LEU A 8 -14.96 -3.65 26.60
N MET A 9 -14.02 -3.64 27.55
CA MET A 9 -12.78 -2.88 27.46
C MET A 9 -11.90 -3.35 26.29
N VAL A 10 -11.77 -4.67 26.11
CA VAL A 10 -11.00 -5.27 25.01
C VAL A 10 -11.68 -5.03 23.67
N LEU A 11 -13.01 -5.08 23.60
CA LEU A 11 -13.78 -4.85 22.37
C LEU A 11 -13.67 -3.39 21.87
N HIS A 12 -13.56 -2.42 22.79
CA HIS A 12 -13.50 -1.01 22.44
C HIS A 12 -12.34 -0.68 21.48
N GLY A 13 -11.15 -1.22 21.71
CA GLY A 13 -9.96 -0.94 20.89
C GLY A 13 -10.14 -1.30 19.41
N PRO A 14 -10.43 -2.57 19.08
CA PRO A 14 -10.67 -3.00 17.71
C PRO A 14 -11.82 -2.25 17.02
N VAL A 15 -12.89 -1.91 17.75
CA VAL A 15 -14.00 -1.12 17.19
C VAL A 15 -13.51 0.27 16.78
N ALA A 16 -12.78 0.96 17.66
CA ALA A 16 -12.23 2.28 17.35
C ALA A 16 -11.27 2.25 16.15
N THR A 17 -10.37 1.27 16.07
CA THR A 17 -9.44 1.12 14.94
C THR A 17 -10.16 0.80 13.64
N ASN A 18 -11.19 -0.06 13.67
CA ASN A 18 -11.94 -0.42 12.46
C ASN A 18 -12.74 0.75 11.88
N ILE A 19 -13.22 1.69 12.71
CA ILE A 19 -13.86 2.91 12.21
C ILE A 19 -12.90 3.71 11.31
N LEU A 20 -11.64 3.85 11.73
CA LEU A 20 -10.62 4.56 10.95
C LEU A 20 -10.28 3.82 9.65
N ASN A 21 -10.22 2.49 9.69
CA ASN A 21 -9.95 1.67 8.50
C ASN A 21 -11.07 1.79 7.46
N VAL A 22 -12.33 1.64 7.90
CA VAL A 22 -13.51 1.78 7.01
C VAL A 22 -13.61 3.19 6.46
N TYR A 23 -13.33 4.20 7.29
CA TYR A 23 -13.32 5.59 6.85
C TYR A 23 -12.25 5.84 5.78
N SER A 24 -11.02 5.38 6.01
CA SER A 24 -9.90 5.58 5.09
C SER A 24 -10.13 4.83 3.78
N ALA A 25 -10.68 3.60 3.84
CA ALA A 25 -11.06 2.84 2.67
C ALA A 25 -12.15 3.55 1.84
N ALA A 26 -13.17 4.12 2.51
CA ALA A 26 -14.21 4.88 1.84
C ALA A 26 -13.64 6.15 1.18
N LEU A 27 -12.74 6.87 1.85
CA LEU A 27 -12.09 8.04 1.28
C LEU A 27 -11.22 7.67 0.07
N ALA A 28 -10.42 6.60 0.16
CA ALA A 28 -9.62 6.11 -0.96
C ALA A 28 -10.48 5.75 -2.17
N ALA A 29 -11.58 5.02 -1.95
CA ALA A 29 -12.53 4.67 -3.00
C ALA A 29 -13.18 5.89 -3.67
N LEU A 30 -13.63 6.87 -2.88
CA LEU A 30 -14.21 8.10 -3.42
C LEU A 30 -13.17 8.92 -4.19
N SER A 31 -11.92 8.98 -3.72
CA SER A 31 -10.81 9.64 -4.42
C SER A 31 -10.43 8.95 -5.74
N MET A 32 -10.67 7.64 -5.87
CA MET A 32 -10.54 6.92 -7.15
C MET A 32 -11.67 7.26 -8.15
N GLY A 33 -12.67 8.06 -7.76
CA GLY A 33 -13.77 8.47 -8.64
C GLY A 33 -15.02 7.57 -8.56
N LEU A 34 -15.11 6.67 -7.58
CA LEU A 34 -16.33 5.87 -7.36
C LEU A 34 -17.52 6.78 -7.01
N ARG A 35 -18.52 6.82 -7.89
CA ARG A 35 -19.75 7.62 -7.73
C ARG A 35 -20.78 6.92 -6.83
N LEU A 36 -20.41 6.65 -5.59
CA LEU A 36 -21.29 6.07 -4.56
C LEU A 36 -21.36 7.00 -3.35
N SER A 37 -22.41 6.88 -2.55
CA SER A 37 -22.45 7.61 -1.28
C SER A 37 -21.39 7.06 -0.32
N ARG A 38 -20.79 7.93 0.50
CA ARG A 38 -19.79 7.52 1.51
C ARG A 38 -20.30 6.39 2.41
N THR A 39 -21.58 6.43 2.77
CA THR A 39 -22.24 5.39 3.56
C THR A 39 -22.31 4.06 2.82
N ALA A 40 -22.63 4.06 1.52
CA ALA A 40 -22.68 2.84 0.73
C ALA A 40 -21.30 2.18 0.63
N VAL A 41 -20.25 2.97 0.37
CA VAL A 41 -18.88 2.46 0.31
C VAL A 41 -18.42 1.90 1.66
N ALA A 42 -18.74 2.60 2.77
CA ALA A 42 -18.43 2.13 4.11
C ALA A 42 -19.14 0.81 4.45
N LEU A 43 -20.42 0.67 4.06
CA LEU A 43 -21.17 -0.57 4.23
C LEU A 43 -20.57 -1.72 3.42
N ILE A 44 -20.20 -1.46 2.16
CA ILE A 44 -19.55 -2.46 1.31
C ILE A 44 -18.22 -2.91 1.95
N ALA A 45 -17.37 -1.98 2.39
CA ALA A 45 -16.12 -2.30 3.06
C ALA A 45 -16.36 -3.13 4.35
N GLY A 46 -17.37 -2.78 5.14
CA GLY A 46 -17.78 -3.54 6.32
C GLY A 46 -18.25 -4.95 6.00
N VAL A 47 -19.08 -5.12 4.97
CA VAL A 47 -19.55 -6.44 4.50
C VAL A 47 -18.39 -7.29 4.01
N VAL A 48 -17.48 -6.72 3.20
CA VAL A 48 -16.28 -7.43 2.73
C VAL A 48 -15.41 -7.86 3.91
N GLY A 49 -15.15 -6.96 4.86
CA GLY A 49 -14.39 -7.27 6.08
C GLY A 49 -15.05 -8.35 6.94
N TYR A 50 -16.38 -8.33 7.05
CA TYR A 50 -17.14 -9.37 7.74
C TYR A 50 -17.01 -10.73 7.04
N VAL A 51 -17.16 -10.80 5.72
CA VAL A 51 -16.99 -12.05 4.95
C VAL A 51 -15.58 -12.62 5.11
N VAL A 52 -14.55 -11.76 5.04
CA VAL A 52 -13.16 -12.17 5.28
C VAL A 52 -12.97 -12.67 6.71
N THR A 53 -13.57 -12.01 7.70
CA THR A 53 -13.54 -12.46 9.10
C THR A 53 -14.16 -13.85 9.26
N VAL A 54 -15.33 -14.08 8.65
CA VAL A 54 -15.99 -15.39 8.63
C VAL A 54 -15.06 -16.44 8.02
N TYR A 55 -14.44 -16.14 6.88
CA TYR A 55 -13.47 -17.04 6.25
C TYR A 55 -12.33 -17.45 7.21
N PHE A 56 -11.72 -16.48 7.92
CA PHE A 56 -10.64 -16.75 8.87
C PHE A 56 -11.08 -17.55 10.09
N VAL A 57 -12.28 -17.30 10.63
CA VAL A 57 -12.82 -18.02 11.80
C VAL A 57 -13.03 -19.50 11.50
N PHE A 58 -13.36 -19.85 10.24
CA PHE A 58 -13.54 -21.23 9.81
C PHE A 58 -12.25 -21.90 9.32
N GLN A 59 -11.08 -21.25 9.37
CA GLN A 59 -9.82 -21.90 9.02
C GLN A 59 -9.40 -22.92 10.08
N PRO A 60 -8.84 -24.08 9.69
CA PRO A 60 -8.34 -25.09 10.63
C PRO A 60 -7.27 -24.56 11.60
N SER A 61 -6.48 -23.58 11.13
CA SER A 61 -5.52 -22.85 11.95
C SER A 61 -5.60 -21.37 11.60
N PHE A 62 -6.25 -20.61 12.48
CA PHE A 62 -6.30 -19.14 12.36
C PHE A 62 -4.90 -18.54 12.28
N ALA A 63 -3.97 -18.98 13.14
CA ALA A 63 -2.61 -18.46 13.18
C ALA A 63 -1.88 -18.62 11.84
N LYS A 64 -1.93 -19.80 11.22
CA LYS A 64 -1.29 -20.03 9.90
C LYS A 64 -1.96 -19.22 8.79
N ALA A 65 -3.28 -19.14 8.78
CA ALA A 65 -4.00 -18.36 7.78
C ALA A 65 -3.68 -16.86 7.90
N PHE A 66 -3.68 -16.34 9.13
CA PHE A 66 -3.37 -14.95 9.43
C PHE A 66 -1.92 -14.60 9.07
N ASP A 67 -0.97 -15.49 9.38
CA ASP A 67 0.44 -15.32 9.03
C ASP A 67 0.65 -15.27 7.51
N ASN A 68 0.07 -16.21 6.76
CA ASN A 68 0.08 -16.19 5.29
C ASN A 68 -0.48 -14.89 4.70
N TRP A 69 -1.56 -14.38 5.31
CA TRP A 69 -2.16 -13.12 4.90
C TRP A 69 -1.24 -11.93 5.17
N MET A 70 -0.60 -11.89 6.35
CA MET A 70 0.37 -10.83 6.70
C MET A 70 1.56 -10.80 5.75
N ILE A 71 2.14 -11.96 5.45
CA ILE A 71 3.26 -12.09 4.50
C ILE A 71 2.84 -11.63 3.10
N SER A 72 1.66 -12.06 2.64
CA SER A 72 1.12 -11.62 1.34
C SER A 72 0.94 -10.11 1.27
N LEU A 73 0.50 -9.46 2.36
CA LEU A 73 0.40 -8.00 2.42
C LEU A 73 1.78 -7.33 2.38
N LEU A 74 2.76 -7.85 3.12
CA LEU A 74 4.13 -7.31 3.12
C LEU A 74 4.77 -7.38 1.74
N LEU A 75 4.53 -8.46 1.00
CA LEU A 75 5.12 -8.70 -0.32
C LEU A 75 4.85 -7.56 -1.31
N TRP A 76 3.61 -7.05 -1.38
CA TRP A 76 3.27 -5.97 -2.32
C TRP A 76 3.37 -4.57 -1.70
N MET A 77 3.14 -4.43 -0.38
CA MET A 77 3.28 -3.15 0.31
C MET A 77 4.73 -2.64 0.26
N SER A 78 5.70 -3.54 0.29
CA SER A 78 7.12 -3.22 0.27
C SER A 78 7.58 -2.53 -1.03
N PRO A 79 7.39 -3.11 -2.24
CA PRO A 79 7.73 -2.42 -3.48
C PRO A 79 6.89 -1.15 -3.70
N TRP A 80 5.61 -1.13 -3.27
CA TRP A 80 4.81 0.09 -3.29
C TRP A 80 5.45 1.21 -2.47
N ALA A 81 5.85 0.91 -1.23
CA ALA A 81 6.55 1.86 -0.38
C ALA A 81 7.87 2.31 -1.02
N GLY A 82 8.65 1.40 -1.62
CA GLY A 82 9.88 1.73 -2.33
C GLY A 82 9.68 2.76 -3.44
N VAL A 83 8.67 2.58 -4.28
CA VAL A 83 8.34 3.55 -5.35
C VAL A 83 7.87 4.88 -4.76
N VAL A 84 6.93 4.88 -3.81
CA VAL A 84 6.39 6.11 -3.21
C VAL A 84 7.46 6.91 -2.47
N LEU A 85 8.30 6.24 -1.69
CA LEU A 85 9.39 6.89 -0.95
C LEU A 85 10.44 7.45 -1.91
N ALA A 86 10.82 6.70 -2.94
CA ALA A 86 11.77 7.16 -3.94
C ALA A 86 11.22 8.36 -4.73
N ASP A 87 9.94 8.35 -5.10
CA ASP A 87 9.28 9.47 -5.76
C ASP A 87 9.24 10.71 -4.87
N PHE A 88 8.69 10.58 -3.66
CA PHE A 88 8.48 11.72 -2.78
C PHE A 88 9.79 12.31 -2.27
N PHE A 89 10.67 11.50 -1.68
CA PHE A 89 11.85 11.99 -0.98
C PHE A 89 13.05 12.25 -1.89
N ILE A 90 13.23 11.44 -2.94
CA ILE A 90 14.44 11.50 -3.79
C ILE A 90 14.15 12.26 -5.09
N ALA A 91 13.16 11.82 -5.87
CA ALA A 91 12.87 12.41 -7.17
C ALA A 91 12.28 13.82 -7.02
N ARG A 92 11.27 13.99 -6.16
CA ARG A 92 10.55 15.25 -5.93
C ARG A 92 11.09 16.09 -4.78
N ARG A 93 11.90 15.49 -3.90
CA ARG A 93 12.49 16.15 -2.72
C ARG A 93 11.46 16.86 -1.85
N GLY A 94 10.31 16.22 -1.65
CA GLY A 94 9.18 16.74 -0.87
C GLY A 94 8.36 17.84 -1.55
N ARG A 95 8.56 18.11 -2.85
CA ARG A 95 7.84 19.15 -3.59
C ARG A 95 6.73 18.54 -4.45
N ILE A 96 5.48 18.81 -4.08
CA ILE A 96 4.28 18.39 -4.82
C ILE A 96 3.38 19.60 -5.05
N ASP A 97 2.88 19.75 -6.27
CA ASP A 97 1.83 20.71 -6.58
C ASP A 97 0.47 20.08 -6.27
N VAL A 98 -0.10 20.48 -5.13
CA VAL A 98 -1.40 19.97 -4.68
C VAL A 98 -2.51 20.39 -5.64
N ALA A 99 -2.44 21.57 -6.26
CA ALA A 99 -3.47 22.02 -7.19
C ALA A 99 -3.54 21.12 -8.43
N GLU A 100 -2.38 20.65 -8.89
CA GLU A 100 -2.27 19.74 -10.02
C GLU A 100 -2.84 18.35 -9.70
N LEU A 101 -2.73 17.86 -8.45
CA LEU A 101 -3.34 16.58 -8.02
C LEU A 101 -4.87 16.56 -8.12
N TYR A 102 -5.54 17.71 -8.07
CA TYR A 102 -7.00 17.82 -8.18
C TYR A 102 -7.47 18.15 -9.60
N ARG A 103 -6.57 18.30 -10.57
CA ARG A 103 -6.94 18.51 -11.97
C ARG A 103 -7.44 17.21 -12.61
N ASP A 104 -8.25 17.37 -13.64
CA ASP A 104 -8.68 16.24 -14.46
C ASP A 104 -7.47 15.43 -14.96
N PRO A 105 -7.51 14.09 -14.95
CA PRO A 105 -6.37 13.24 -15.32
C PRO A 105 -5.79 13.53 -16.71
N GLU A 106 -6.63 13.96 -17.66
CA GLU A 106 -6.23 14.34 -19.02
C GLU A 106 -5.40 15.64 -19.08
N ARG A 107 -5.56 16.51 -18.07
CA ARG A 107 -4.93 17.84 -17.99
C ARG A 107 -3.87 17.91 -16.91
N CYS A 108 -3.83 16.92 -16.03
CA CYS A 108 -2.87 16.81 -14.95
C CYS A 108 -1.46 16.58 -15.53
N ALA A 109 -0.54 17.46 -15.16
CA ALA A 109 0.85 17.36 -15.59
C ALA A 109 1.51 16.06 -15.10
N TYR A 110 1.04 15.47 -14.00
CA TYR A 110 1.52 14.17 -13.51
C TYR A 110 1.06 12.98 -14.37
N GLY A 111 0.10 13.20 -15.27
CA GLY A 111 -0.55 12.17 -16.07
C GLY A 111 -1.44 11.25 -15.23
N ASP A 112 -2.23 10.43 -15.92
CA ASP A 112 -3.13 9.47 -15.29
C ASP A 112 -2.38 8.21 -14.79
N VAL A 113 -1.42 7.73 -15.59
CA VAL A 113 -0.67 6.51 -15.29
C VAL A 113 0.83 6.70 -15.53
N ASN A 114 1.63 6.50 -14.47
CA ASN A 114 3.09 6.42 -14.58
C ASN A 114 3.53 4.97 -14.80
N TRP A 115 3.68 4.57 -16.08
CA TRP A 115 4.16 3.24 -16.43
C TRP A 115 5.56 2.92 -15.89
N GLY A 116 6.42 3.91 -15.70
CA GLY A 116 7.73 3.72 -15.05
C GLY A 116 7.59 3.29 -13.60
N ALA A 117 6.63 3.87 -12.87
CA ALA A 117 6.28 3.45 -11.51
C ALA A 117 5.69 2.04 -11.47
N ILE A 118 4.81 1.69 -12.42
CA ILE A 118 4.21 0.35 -12.52
C ILE A 118 5.29 -0.71 -12.79
N VAL A 119 6.18 -0.47 -13.77
CA VAL A 119 7.27 -1.40 -14.08
C VAL A 119 8.21 -1.55 -12.88
N ALA A 120 8.58 -0.44 -12.22
CA ALA A 120 9.41 -0.48 -11.01
C ALA A 120 8.75 -1.29 -9.88
N PHE A 121 7.45 -1.11 -9.67
CA PHE A 121 6.67 -1.86 -8.70
C PHE A 121 6.68 -3.36 -9.01
N VAL A 122 6.40 -3.75 -10.26
CA VAL A 122 6.40 -5.17 -10.67
C VAL A 122 7.79 -5.79 -10.54
N VAL A 123 8.85 -5.08 -10.92
CA VAL A 123 10.24 -5.56 -10.77
C VAL A 123 10.59 -5.75 -9.29
N GLY A 124 10.21 -4.81 -8.43
CA GLY A 124 10.38 -4.95 -6.99
C GLY A 124 9.56 -6.09 -6.39
N LEU A 125 8.34 -6.32 -6.87
CA LEU A 125 7.48 -7.42 -6.44
C LEU A 125 8.12 -8.79 -6.76
N VAL A 126 8.61 -8.96 -7.99
CA VAL A 126 9.30 -10.19 -8.41
C VAL A 126 10.60 -10.40 -7.64
N ALA A 127 11.36 -9.33 -7.41
CA ALA A 127 12.59 -9.40 -6.62
C ALA A 127 12.31 -9.74 -5.14
N GLY A 128 11.31 -9.10 -4.53
CA GLY A 128 10.87 -9.39 -3.17
C GLY A 128 10.42 -10.84 -3.02
N TRP A 129 9.57 -11.32 -3.94
CA TRP A 129 9.12 -12.72 -3.97
C TRP A 129 10.30 -13.70 -4.09
N SER A 130 11.33 -13.36 -4.87
CA SER A 130 12.48 -14.26 -5.06
C SER A 130 13.27 -14.55 -3.78
N VAL A 131 13.17 -13.68 -2.77
CA VAL A 131 13.84 -13.77 -1.46
C VAL A 131 12.83 -13.91 -0.29
N GLU A 132 11.57 -14.18 -0.60
CA GLU A 132 10.52 -14.38 0.40
C GLU A 132 10.64 -15.75 1.05
N ASP A 133 10.43 -15.82 2.36
CA ASP A 133 10.25 -17.08 3.10
C ASP A 133 8.84 -17.14 3.69
N GLY A 134 7.91 -17.69 2.93
CA GLY A 134 6.54 -17.93 3.37
C GLY A 134 6.33 -19.33 3.95
N LEU A 135 5.31 -19.51 4.80
CA LEU A 135 4.89 -20.83 5.30
C LEU A 135 4.37 -21.78 4.21
N VAL A 136 4.03 -21.26 3.02
CA VAL A 136 3.59 -22.06 1.88
C VAL A 136 4.80 -22.33 0.98
N PRO A 137 5.21 -23.60 0.78
CA PRO A 137 6.40 -23.93 -0.02
C PRO A 137 6.35 -23.38 -1.46
N ALA A 138 5.15 -23.21 -2.03
CA ALA A 138 4.97 -22.66 -3.37
C ALA A 138 5.22 -21.14 -3.46
N LEU A 139 5.16 -20.42 -2.33
CA LEU A 139 5.44 -18.98 -2.25
C LEU A 139 6.89 -18.70 -1.86
N GLN A 140 7.65 -19.71 -1.43
CA GLN A 140 9.05 -19.54 -1.06
C GLN A 140 9.91 -19.23 -2.29
N GLY A 141 10.64 -18.13 -2.20
CA GLY A 141 11.56 -17.69 -3.23
C GLY A 141 12.75 -18.65 -3.37
N PRO A 142 13.24 -18.90 -4.60
CA PRO A 142 14.37 -19.78 -4.83
C PRO A 142 15.68 -19.25 -4.22
N ILE A 143 15.80 -17.93 -3.99
CA ILE A 143 16.98 -17.33 -3.35
C ILE A 143 16.91 -17.50 -1.84
N SER A 144 15.72 -17.32 -1.23
CA SER A 144 15.52 -17.54 0.21
C SER A 144 15.92 -18.96 0.63
N THR A 145 15.35 -19.95 -0.05
CA THR A 145 15.50 -21.37 0.30
C THR A 145 16.88 -21.95 0.00
N ARG A 146 17.58 -21.45 -1.03
CA ARG A 146 18.88 -22.02 -1.47
C ARG A 146 20.10 -21.26 -0.96
N LEU A 147 19.99 -19.95 -0.73
CA LEU A 147 21.14 -19.08 -0.45
C LEU A 147 21.06 -18.39 0.91
N LEU A 148 19.87 -18.15 1.45
CA LEU A 148 19.68 -17.39 2.69
C LEU A 148 19.30 -18.27 3.90
N GLY A 149 19.15 -19.58 3.71
CA GLY A 149 18.86 -20.52 4.80
C GLY A 149 17.48 -20.29 5.44
N GLY A 150 16.52 -19.73 4.70
CA GLY A 150 15.18 -19.41 5.21
C GLY A 150 15.04 -18.02 5.85
N ALA A 151 15.93 -17.08 5.55
CA ALA A 151 15.75 -15.69 5.97
C ALA A 151 14.82 -14.94 4.99
N ASP A 152 13.77 -14.30 5.51
CA ASP A 152 12.89 -13.42 4.73
C ASP A 152 13.48 -12.01 4.60
N LEU A 153 13.95 -11.67 3.40
CA LEU A 153 14.41 -10.32 3.03
C LEU A 153 13.50 -9.67 1.98
N SER A 154 12.30 -10.21 1.75
CA SER A 154 11.35 -9.76 0.72
C SER A 154 10.99 -8.29 0.86
N TRP A 155 10.77 -7.84 2.09
CA TRP A 155 10.41 -6.45 2.37
C TRP A 155 11.52 -5.49 1.98
N LEU A 156 12.77 -5.79 2.38
CA LEU A 156 13.90 -4.91 2.14
C LEU A 156 14.28 -4.90 0.67
N VAL A 157 14.34 -6.08 0.05
CA VAL A 157 14.65 -6.22 -1.38
C VAL A 157 13.56 -5.58 -2.23
N GLY A 158 12.29 -5.79 -1.88
CA GLY A 158 11.15 -5.17 -2.56
C GLY A 158 11.24 -3.64 -2.55
N ILE A 159 11.51 -3.03 -1.39
CA ILE A 159 11.68 -1.58 -1.25
C ILE A 159 12.86 -1.07 -2.09
N VAL A 160 14.03 -1.68 -1.94
CA VAL A 160 15.28 -1.21 -2.56
C VAL A 160 15.23 -1.38 -4.08
N VAL A 161 14.76 -2.52 -4.56
CA VAL A 161 14.68 -2.81 -6.00
C VAL A 161 13.61 -1.95 -6.66
N ALA A 162 12.42 -1.82 -6.07
CA ALA A 162 11.38 -0.95 -6.62
C ALA A 162 11.81 0.51 -6.65
N GLY A 163 12.36 1.02 -5.54
CA GLY A 163 12.85 2.40 -5.46
C GLY A 163 14.00 2.65 -6.43
N GLY A 164 14.98 1.75 -6.51
CA GLY A 164 16.11 1.84 -7.44
C GLY A 164 15.66 1.80 -8.91
N ALA A 165 14.78 0.86 -9.25
CA ALA A 165 14.19 0.76 -10.58
C ALA A 165 13.42 2.03 -10.94
N TYR A 166 12.60 2.55 -10.01
CA TYR A 166 11.87 3.80 -10.19
C TYR A 166 12.80 4.97 -10.47
N LEU A 167 13.89 5.14 -9.71
CA LEU A 167 14.83 6.23 -9.93
C LEU A 167 15.61 6.09 -11.25
N SER A 168 15.91 4.86 -11.68
CA SER A 168 16.57 4.60 -12.96
C SER A 168 15.68 4.94 -14.16
N LEU A 169 14.37 4.62 -14.07
CA LEU A 169 13.36 4.92 -15.08
C LEU A 169 12.89 6.39 -15.02
N GLY A 170 12.79 6.92 -13.80
CA GLY A 170 12.17 8.20 -13.44
C GLY A 170 12.99 9.44 -13.78
N ARG A 171 14.28 9.30 -14.13
CA ARG A 171 15.08 10.39 -14.71
C ARG A 171 14.47 10.97 -16.01
N ARG A 172 13.51 10.27 -16.63
CA ARG A 172 12.77 10.72 -17.82
C ARG A 172 11.31 11.14 -17.56
N VAL A 173 10.75 10.85 -16.37
CA VAL A 173 9.33 11.07 -16.03
C VAL A 173 9.12 12.23 -15.05
N ALA A 174 10.14 12.57 -14.25
CA ALA A 174 10.14 13.74 -13.37
C ALA A 174 10.28 15.09 -14.11
N SER A 175 9.79 15.19 -15.34
CA SER A 175 9.93 16.37 -16.21
C SER A 175 8.84 17.43 -16.00
N VAL A 176 7.91 17.23 -15.06
CA VAL A 176 6.94 18.25 -14.70
C VAL A 176 7.62 19.29 -13.83
N ALA A 177 7.99 20.41 -14.44
CA ALA A 177 8.44 21.59 -13.72
C ALA A 177 7.32 22.05 -12.77
N VAL A 178 7.53 21.88 -11.46
CA VAL A 178 6.66 22.46 -10.43
C VAL A 178 6.73 23.99 -10.61
N PRO A 179 5.63 24.67 -10.98
CA PRO A 179 5.64 26.12 -11.06
C PRO A 179 6.04 26.68 -9.69
N GLN A 180 7.02 27.57 -9.67
CA GLN A 180 7.34 28.31 -8.45
C GLN A 180 6.07 29.04 -8.00
N PRO A 181 5.72 29.04 -6.70
CA PRO A 181 4.64 29.86 -6.21
C PRO A 181 4.96 31.30 -6.60
N THR A 182 4.18 31.87 -7.52
CA THR A 182 4.28 33.28 -7.88
C THR A 182 4.13 34.05 -6.58
N GLY A 183 5.22 34.71 -6.17
CA GLY A 183 5.30 35.43 -4.91
C GLY A 183 4.04 36.27 -4.73
N ALA A 184 3.49 36.21 -3.52
CA ALA A 184 2.40 37.06 -3.09
C ALA A 184 2.65 38.47 -3.60
N ALA A 185 1.77 38.94 -4.49
CA ALA A 185 1.76 40.33 -4.91
C ALA A 185 1.64 41.16 -3.63
N ARG A 186 2.76 41.79 -3.24
CA ARG A 186 2.77 42.82 -2.19
C ARG A 186 1.68 43.83 -2.55
N ARG A 187 0.66 43.91 -1.72
CA ARG A 187 -0.21 45.07 -1.58
C ARG A 187 -0.12 45.53 -0.13
#